data_AF-A0A3G6RKJ5-F1
#
_entry.id   AF-A0A3G6RKJ5-F1
#
_cell.length_a   1.000
_cell.length_b   1.000
_cell.length_c   1.000
_cell.angle_alpha   90.00
_cell.angle_beta   90.00
_cell.angle_gamma   90.00
#
_symmetry.space_group_name_H-M   'P 1'
#
loop_
_entity.id
_entity.type
_entity.pdbx_description
1 polymer ?
#
loop_
_entity_poly.entity_id
_entity_poly.type
_entity_poly.pdbx_seq_one_letter_code
_entity_poly.pdbx_strand_id
1 'polypeptide(L)'
;MSIKNIAAKIPDEVRSQVLLTESDIISNTVAVWDNSNMQKLLKIWHTFIEPGKEVTSCPICLRNILTNFNQMKPFLIELENEYQKLQRL
;
A
#
# COMPACT_ATOMS: atom_id res chain seq x y z
N MET A 1 -12.78 -6.63 -8.23
CA MET A 1 -11.42 -6.25 -8.69
C MET A 1 -10.44 -7.20 -8.01
N SER A 2 -9.45 -7.75 -8.74
CA SER A 2 -8.46 -8.66 -8.13
C SER A 2 -7.47 -7.88 -7.28
N ILE A 3 -6.84 -8.53 -6.30
CA ILE A 3 -5.82 -7.91 -5.44
C ILE A 3 -4.62 -7.39 -6.26
N LYS A 4 -4.26 -8.10 -7.34
CA LYS A 4 -3.22 -7.67 -8.30
C LYS A 4 -3.60 -6.36 -9.00
N ASN A 5 -4.85 -6.23 -9.44
CA ASN A 5 -5.32 -5.00 -10.10
C ASN A 5 -5.39 -3.82 -9.12
N ILE A 6 -5.62 -4.07 -7.83
CA ILE A 6 -5.57 -3.03 -6.80
C ILE A 6 -4.11 -2.58 -6.59
N ALA A 7 -3.17 -3.52 -6.47
CA ALA A 7 -1.74 -3.22 -6.33
C ALA A 7 -1.21 -2.36 -7.50
N ALA A 8 -1.65 -2.65 -8.72
CA ALA A 8 -1.27 -1.91 -9.93
C ALA A 8 -1.78 -0.46 -9.98
N LYS A 9 -2.73 -0.05 -9.11
CA LYS A 9 -3.15 1.35 -9.00
C LYS A 9 -2.12 2.24 -8.30
N ILE A 10 -1.20 1.64 -7.55
CA ILE A 10 -0.19 2.38 -6.79
C ILE A 10 0.98 2.74 -7.73
N PRO A 11 1.29 4.03 -7.90
CA PRO A 11 2.39 4.48 -8.76
C PRO A 11 3.74 3.88 -8.36
N ASP A 12 4.62 3.74 -9.34
CA ASP A 12 5.95 3.16 -9.17
C ASP A 12 6.74 3.90 -8.07
N GLU A 13 6.72 5.23 -8.08
CA GLU A 13 7.44 6.03 -7.07
C GLU A 13 6.94 5.78 -5.65
N VAL A 14 5.63 5.59 -5.48
CA VAL A 14 5.04 5.28 -4.17
C VAL A 14 5.42 3.87 -3.72
N ARG A 15 5.47 2.91 -4.65
CA ARG A 15 5.94 1.55 -4.33
C ARG A 15 7.40 1.57 -3.90
N SER A 16 8.30 2.15 -4.69
CA SER A 16 9.74 2.10 -4.44
C SER A 16 10.18 2.96 -3.25
N GLN A 17 9.58 4.14 -3.06
CA GLN A 17 10.05 5.11 -2.06
C GLN A 17 9.33 5.02 -0.71
N VAL A 18 8.14 4.38 -0.66
CA VAL A 18 7.32 4.37 0.55
C VAL A 18 7.01 2.94 1.01
N LEU A 19 6.41 2.12 0.15
CA LEU A 19 5.88 0.81 0.55
C LEU A 19 6.95 -0.28 0.65
N LEU A 20 7.89 -0.31 -0.29
CA LEU A 20 8.91 -1.37 -0.43
C LEU A 20 10.30 -0.87 -0.02
N THR A 21 10.35 -0.15 1.10
CA THR A 21 11.61 0.31 1.71
C THR A 21 12.10 -0.67 2.78
N GLU A 22 13.35 -0.50 3.23
CA GLU A 22 13.93 -1.29 4.33
C GLU A 22 13.09 -1.26 5.62
N SER A 23 12.34 -0.17 5.84
CA SER A 23 11.48 -0.01 7.01
C SER A 23 10.24 -0.92 7.01
N ASP A 24 9.94 -1.57 5.88
CA ASP A 24 8.82 -2.51 5.68
C ASP A 24 7.53 -2.06 6.39
N ILE A 25 7.03 -0.89 5.98
CA ILE A 25 5.92 -0.25 6.67
C ILE A 25 4.67 -1.14 6.69
N ILE A 26 4.46 -2.00 5.70
CA ILE A 26 3.29 -2.90 5.64
C ILE A 26 3.35 -3.92 6.76
N SER A 27 4.48 -4.61 6.94
CA SER A 27 4.61 -5.65 7.96
C SER A 27 4.78 -5.08 9.38
N ASN A 28 5.29 -3.85 9.49
CA ASN A 28 5.49 -3.16 10.77
C ASN A 28 4.32 -2.25 11.17
N THR A 29 3.16 -2.35 10.52
CA THR A 29 1.97 -1.55 10.86
C THR A 29 1.07 -2.26 11.87
N VAL A 30 0.54 -1.48 12.81
CA VAL A 30 -0.60 -1.88 13.67
C VAL A 30 -1.84 -1.12 13.20
N ALA A 31 -2.97 -1.82 13.04
CA ALA A 31 -4.24 -1.26 12.55
C ALA A 31 -4.96 -0.38 13.59
N VAL A 32 -4.31 0.70 14.03
CA VAL A 32 -4.85 1.72 14.93
C VAL A 32 -4.59 3.11 14.35
N TRP A 33 -5.47 4.06 14.63
CA TRP A 33 -5.41 5.40 14.05
C TRP A 33 -4.10 6.12 14.38
N ASP A 34 -3.61 6.03 15.62
CA ASP A 34 -2.41 6.75 16.06
C ASP A 34 -1.09 6.12 15.56
N ASN A 35 -1.15 4.99 14.85
CA ASN A 35 0.04 4.38 14.28
C ASN A 35 0.48 5.16 13.02
N SER A 36 1.71 5.67 13.03
CA SER A 36 2.23 6.49 11.93
C SER A 36 2.34 5.74 10.60
N ASN A 37 2.64 4.45 10.61
CA ASN A 37 2.64 3.63 9.39
C ASN A 37 1.21 3.41 8.88
N MET A 38 0.25 3.18 9.77
CA MET A 38 -1.17 3.09 9.39
C MET A 38 -1.66 4.39 8.73
N GLN A 39 -1.27 5.56 9.25
CA GLN A 39 -1.60 6.85 8.63
C GLN A 39 -1.04 6.98 7.21
N LYS A 40 0.19 6.50 6.97
CA LYS A 40 0.77 6.43 5.61
C LYS A 40 -0.03 5.50 4.71
N LEU A 41 -0.39 4.31 5.18
CA LEU A 41 -1.18 3.34 4.42
C LEU A 41 -2.58 3.88 4.08
N LEU A 42 -3.24 4.56 5.01
CA LEU A 42 -4.52 5.23 4.77
C LEU A 42 -4.40 6.29 3.70
N LYS A 43 -3.39 7.16 3.79
CA LYS A 43 -3.16 8.20 2.78
C LYS A 43 -2.98 7.59 1.39
N ILE A 44 -2.18 6.53 1.26
CA ILE A 44 -1.99 5.83 -0.02
C ILE A 44 -3.31 5.22 -0.51
N TRP A 45 -4.04 4.53 0.35
CA TRP A 45 -5.32 3.90 0.01
C TRP A 45 -6.34 4.91 -0.53
N HIS A 46 -6.55 6.01 0.20
CA HIS A 46 -7.48 7.06 -0.16
C HIS A 46 -6.95 8.00 -1.25
N THR A 47 -5.69 7.88 -1.68
CA THR A 47 -5.19 8.64 -2.83
C THR A 47 -5.31 7.84 -4.12
N PHE A 48 -4.95 6.56 -4.11
CA PHE A 48 -4.77 5.78 -5.33
C PHE A 48 -5.80 4.66 -5.52
N ILE A 49 -6.38 4.14 -4.43
CA ILE A 49 -7.28 2.98 -4.49
C ILE A 49 -8.74 3.43 -4.41
N GLU A 50 -9.06 4.31 -3.46
CA GLU A 50 -10.41 4.83 -3.20
C GLU A 50 -10.44 6.38 -3.05
N PRO A 51 -10.09 7.15 -4.09
CA PRO A 51 -9.97 8.62 -4.04
C PRO A 51 -11.23 9.40 -3.69
N GLY A 52 -12.41 8.78 -3.83
CA GLY A 52 -13.70 9.40 -3.49
C GLY A 52 -14.22 9.07 -2.08
N LYS A 53 -13.46 8.32 -1.27
CA LYS A 53 -13.90 7.93 0.07
C LYS A 53 -13.18 8.74 1.14
N GLU A 54 -13.94 9.15 2.15
CA GLU A 54 -13.40 9.83 3.32
C GLU A 54 -12.47 8.92 4.11
N VAL A 55 -11.41 9.51 4.66
CA VAL A 55 -10.51 8.85 5.59
C VAL A 55 -11.29 8.48 6.85
N THR A 56 -11.12 7.25 7.32
CA THR A 56 -11.86 6.71 8.46
C THR A 56 -10.93 6.26 9.58
N SER A 57 -11.35 6.47 10.83
CA SER A 57 -10.73 5.93 12.03
C SER A 57 -11.39 4.63 12.52
N CYS A 58 -12.38 4.11 11.78
CA CYS A 58 -13.10 2.89 12.14
C CYS A 58 -12.13 1.70 12.26
N PRO A 59 -12.02 1.02 13.43
CA PRO A 59 -11.05 -0.05 13.65
C PRO A 59 -11.14 -1.20 12.65
N ILE A 60 -12.36 -1.56 12.22
CA ILE A 60 -12.59 -2.62 11.23
C ILE A 60 -12.09 -2.18 9.85
N CYS A 61 -12.35 -0.93 9.47
CA CYS A 61 -11.87 -0.37 8.20
C CYS A 61 -10.33 -0.33 8.17
N LEU A 62 -9.70 0.12 9.26
CA LEU A 62 -8.23 0.13 9.38
C LEU A 62 -7.66 -1.28 9.21
N ARG A 63 -8.25 -2.28 9.88
CA ARG A 63 -7.84 -3.68 9.78
C ARG A 63 -7.98 -4.19 8.35
N ASN A 64 -9.11 -3.92 7.69
CA ASN A 64 -9.34 -4.36 6.31
C ASN A 64 -8.32 -3.75 5.33
N ILE A 65 -8.02 -2.45 5.48
CA ILE A 65 -7.00 -1.79 4.65
C ILE A 65 -5.63 -2.42 4.87
N LEU A 66 -5.22 -2.65 6.13
CA LEU A 66 -3.96 -3.31 6.43
C LEU A 66 -3.91 -4.75 5.88
N THR A 67 -5.00 -5.51 6.01
CA THR A 67 -5.12 -6.85 5.41
C THR A 67 -4.94 -6.79 3.90
N ASN A 68 -5.57 -5.83 3.22
CA ASN A 68 -5.39 -5.66 1.77
C ASN A 68 -3.94 -5.33 1.43
N PHE A 69 -3.26 -4.45 2.17
CA PHE A 69 -1.84 -4.18 1.94
C PHE A 69 -0.96 -5.42 2.10
N ASN A 70 -1.22 -6.24 3.13
CA ASN A 70 -0.50 -7.50 3.31
C ASN A 70 -0.72 -8.47 2.15
N GLN A 71 -1.95 -8.56 1.63
CA GLN A 71 -2.27 -9.39 0.46
C GLN A 71 -1.70 -8.83 -0.85
N MET A 72 -1.60 -7.51 -0.98
CA MET A 72 -1.00 -6.84 -2.14
C MET A 72 0.52 -6.96 -2.18
N LYS A 73 1.19 -7.07 -1.02
CA LYS A 73 2.65 -7.05 -0.89
C LYS A 73 3.41 -7.92 -1.91
N PRO A 74 3.09 -9.21 -2.15
CA PRO A 74 3.80 -10.00 -3.17
C PRO A 74 3.66 -9.41 -4.58
N PHE A 75 2.50 -8.84 -4.93
CA PHE A 75 2.27 -8.22 -6.24
C PHE A 75 2.94 -6.85 -6.36
N LEU A 76 3.04 -6.08 -5.26
CA LEU A 76 3.80 -4.84 -5.24
C LEU A 76 5.28 -5.11 -5.52
N ILE A 77 5.84 -6.20 -4.96
CA ILE A 77 7.21 -6.65 -5.20
C ILE A 77 7.39 -7.12 -6.65
N GLU A 78 6.43 -7.88 -7.20
CA GLU A 78 6.44 -8.29 -8.62
C GLU A 78 6.53 -7.07 -9.54
N LEU A 79 5.63 -6.09 -9.35
CA LEU A 79 5.60 -4.86 -10.15
C LEU A 79 6.88 -4.01 -9.99
N GLU A 80 7.43 -3.92 -8.78
CA GLU A 80 8.72 -3.25 -8.55
C GLU A 80 9.85 -3.93 -9.31
N ASN A 81 9.93 -5.26 -9.27
CA ASN A 81 10.94 -6.01 -10.00
C ASN A 81 10.82 -5.83 -11.51
N GLU A 82 9.59 -5.76 -12.04
CA GLU A 82 9.34 -5.46 -13.46
C GLU A 82 9.80 -4.05 -13.83
N TYR A 83 9.43 -3.05 -13.02
CA TYR A 83 9.85 -1.65 -13.20
C TYR A 83 11.38 -1.50 -13.20
N GLN A 84 12.07 -2.10 -12.23
CA GLN A 84 13.54 -2.06 -12.14
C GLN A 84 14.24 -2.73 -13.32
N LYS A 85 13.65 -3.78 -13.91
CA LYS A 85 14.18 -4.40 -15.13
C LYS A 85 14.08 -3.46 -16.33
N LEU A 86 12.97 -2.73 -16.45
CA LEU A 86 12.76 -1.77 -17.54
C LEU A 86 13.69 -0.56 -17.45
N GLN A 87 13.98 -0.07 -16.24
CA GLN A 87 14.89 1.06 -16.02
C GLN A 87 16.37 0.75 -16.30
N ARG A 88 16.73 -0.54 -16.39
CA ARG A 88 18.10 -1.00 -16.68
C ARG A 88 18.34 -1.28 -18.17
N LEU A 89 17.31 -1.13 -19.00
CA LEU A 89 17.38 -1.21 -20.47
C LEU A 89 17.60 0.17 -21.06
#